data_AF-A0A2V9N092-F1
#
_entry.id   AF-A0A2V9N092-F1
#
_cell.length_a   1.000
_cell.length_b   1.000
_cell.length_c   1.000
_cell.angle_alpha   90.00
_cell.angle_beta   90.00
_cell.angle_gamma   90.00
#
_symmetry.space_group_name_H-M   'P 1'
#
loop_
_entity.id
_entity.type
_entity.pdbx_description
1 polymer ?
#
loop_
_entity_poly.entity_id
_entity_poly.type
_entity_poly.pdbx_seq_one_letter_code
_entity_poly.pdbx_strand_id
1 'polypeptide(L)' 'MKANITLKLDRDLLRKVRVLAAERDTSVSALMSEQLEKAVREREGYQQAKRRALAILKKGFDLGYKPPASRDELHER' A
#
# COMPACT_ATOMS: atom_id res chain seq x y z
N MET A 1 -12.09 -9.29 18.52
CA MET A 1 -12.95 -10.46 18.23
C MET A 1 -12.39 -11.15 16.99
N LYS A 2 -12.28 -12.48 16.94
CA LYS A 2 -11.81 -13.22 15.76
C LYS A 2 -12.97 -13.99 15.14
N ALA A 3 -13.04 -14.04 13.81
CA ALA A 3 -14.05 -14.78 13.06
C ALA A 3 -13.40 -15.95 12.31
N ASN A 4 -14.10 -17.07 12.21
CA ASN A 4 -13.65 -18.25 11.48
C ASN A 4 -14.20 -18.24 10.05
N ILE A 5 -13.36 -18.58 9.08
CA ILE A 5 -13.72 -18.65 7.66
C ILE A 5 -13.28 -20.01 7.13
N THR A 6 -14.18 -20.73 6.46
CA THR A 6 -13.86 -21.99 5.76
C THR A 6 -13.52 -21.68 4.30
N LEU A 7 -12.36 -22.14 3.84
CA LEU A 7 -11.88 -21.95 2.48
C LEU A 7 -11.83 -23.29 1.74
N LYS A 8 -12.34 -23.32 0.51
CA LYS A 8 -12.10 -24.43 -0.41
C LYS A 8 -10.83 -24.12 -1.21
N LEU A 9 -9.82 -24.95 -1.03
CA LEU A 9 -8.54 -24.83 -1.73
C LEU A 9 -8.29 -26.11 -2.54
N ASP A 10 -7.57 -25.94 -3.64
CA ASP A 10 -7.04 -27.08 -4.37
C ASP A 10 -6.12 -27.92 -3.46
N ARG A 11 -6.16 -29.26 -3.63
CA ARG A 11 -5.42 -30.18 -2.75
C ARG A 11 -3.91 -30.01 -2.88
N ASP A 12 -3.41 -29.77 -4.09
CA ASP A 12 -1.99 -29.57 -4.33
C ASP A 12 -1.52 -28.24 -3.74
N LEU A 13 -2.34 -27.20 -3.86
CA LEU A 13 -2.06 -25.91 -3.22
C LEU A 13 -2.01 -26.06 -1.69
N LEU A 14 -3.00 -26.73 -1.08
CA LEU A 14 -3.01 -26.93 0.37
C LEU A 14 -1.76 -27.69 0.86
N ARG A 15 -1.30 -28.70 0.11
CA ARG A 15 -0.07 -29.43 0.44
C ARG A 15 1.15 -28.51 0.44
N LYS A 16 1.32 -27.68 -0.60
CA LYS A 16 2.44 -26.73 -0.68
C LYS A 16 2.41 -25.69 0.44
N VAL A 17 1.22 -25.17 0.76
CA VAL A 17 1.04 -24.19 1.84
C VAL A 17 1.37 -24.80 3.20
N ARG A 18 1.04 -26.08 3.45
CA ARG A 18 1.42 -26.76 4.70
C ARG A 18 2.93 -26.91 4.85
N VAL A 19 3.63 -27.25 3.77
CA VAL A 19 5.10 -27.31 3.77
C VAL A 19 5.69 -25.92 4.06
N LEU A 20 5.22 -24.89 3.35
CA LEU A 20 5.67 -23.52 3.56
C LEU A 20 5.42 -23.03 4.99
N ALA A 21 4.27 -23.38 5.58
CA ALA A 21 3.94 -23.01 6.95
C ALA A 21 4.89 -23.70 7.94
N ALA A 22 5.19 -24.99 7.73
CA ALA A 22 6.15 -25.72 8.56
C ALA A 22 7.58 -25.16 8.43
N GLU A 23 8.03 -24.82 7.22
CA GLU A 23 9.34 -24.20 6.98
C GLU A 23 9.50 -22.85 7.71
N ARG A 24 8.39 -22.14 7.93
CA ARG A 24 8.34 -20.84 8.60
C ARG A 24 7.94 -20.92 10.07
N ASP A 25 7.90 -22.13 10.64
CA ASP A 25 7.45 -22.40 12.02
C ASP A 25 6.10 -21.74 12.36
N THR A 26 5.15 -21.83 11.43
CA THR A 26 3.83 -21.20 11.55
C THR A 26 2.71 -22.13 11.11
N SER A 27 1.47 -21.69 11.29
CA SER A 27 0.27 -22.42 10.84
C SER A 27 -0.23 -21.90 9.50
N VAL A 28 -0.96 -22.75 8.76
CA VAL A 28 -1.64 -22.33 7.52
C VAL A 28 -2.57 -21.14 7.78
N SER A 29 -3.34 -21.18 8.88
CA SER A 29 -4.25 -20.08 9.24
C SER A 29 -3.48 -18.79 9.53
N ALA A 30 -2.37 -18.85 10.27
CA ALA A 30 -1.55 -17.68 10.56
C ALA A 30 -0.92 -17.08 9.29
N LEU A 31 -0.39 -17.92 8.40
CA LEU A 31 0.17 -17.50 7.12
C LEU A 31 -0.90 -16.82 6.25
N MET A 32 -2.11 -17.38 6.20
CA MET A 32 -3.22 -16.78 5.46
C MET A 32 -3.68 -15.45 6.08
N SER A 33 -3.77 -15.36 7.41
CA SER A 33 -4.08 -14.12 8.10
C SER A 33 -3.06 -13.02 7.77
N GLU A 34 -1.76 -13.35 7.80
CA GLU A 34 -0.70 -12.40 7.46
C GLU A 34 -0.82 -11.87 6.03
N GLN A 35 -1.09 -12.75 5.05
CA GLN A 35 -1.28 -12.34 3.66
C GLN A 35 -2.52 -11.46 3.48
N LEU A 36 -3.62 -11.76 4.16
CA LEU A 36 -4.84 -10.94 4.12
C LEU A 36 -4.59 -9.56 4.72
N GLU A 37 -3.92 -9.49 5.87
CA GLU A 37 -3.56 -8.21 6.47
C GLU A 37 -2.63 -7.41 5.56
N LYS A 38 -1.66 -8.06 4.93
CA LYS A 38 -0.76 -7.40 3.96
C LYS A 38 -1.56 -6.79 2.80
N ALA A 39 -2.48 -7.55 2.21
CA ALA A 39 -3.31 -7.06 1.11
C ALA A 39 -4.20 -5.87 1.53
N VAL A 40 -4.75 -5.90 2.75
CA VAL A 40 -5.53 -4.77 3.30
C VAL A 40 -4.63 -3.56 3.52
N ARG A 41 -3.48 -3.74 4.18
CA ARG A 41 -2.51 -2.66 4.44
C ARG A 41 -2.03 -2.00 3.16
N GLU A 42 -1.71 -2.77 2.13
CA GLU A 42 -1.29 -2.24 0.82
C GLU A 42 -2.38 -1.38 0.19
N ARG A 43 -3.63 -1.87 0.21
CA ARG A 43 -4.78 -1.11 -0.30
C ARG A 43 -5.02 0.17 0.49
N GLU A 44 -5.02 0.10 1.81
CA GLU A 44 -5.27 1.26 2.68
C GLU A 44 -4.13 2.28 2.62
N GLY A 45 -2.89 1.81 2.65
CA GLY A 45 -1.69 2.64 2.53
C GLY A 45 -1.68 3.42 1.22
N TYR A 46 -1.99 2.76 0.10
CA TYR A 46 -2.12 3.44 -1.19
C TYR A 46 -3.23 4.50 -1.16
N GLN A 47 -4.42 4.18 -0.65
CA GLN A 47 -5.52 5.15 -0.59
C GLN A 47 -5.19 6.34 0.32
N GLN A 48 -4.51 6.10 1.44
CA GLN A 48 -4.08 7.17 2.33
C GLN A 48 -3.01 8.06 1.68
N ALA A 49 -2.01 7.48 1.03
CA ALA A 49 -0.99 8.22 0.28
C ALA A 49 -1.62 9.06 -0.84
N LYS A 50 -2.55 8.47 -1.61
CA LYS A 50 -3.32 9.17 -2.66
C LYS A 50 -4.08 10.38 -2.10
N ARG A 51 -4.80 10.20 -1.00
CA ARG A 51 -5.54 11.29 -0.34
C ARG A 51 -4.60 12.42 0.11
N ARG A 52 -3.46 12.09 0.71
CA ARG A 52 -2.44 13.07 1.11
C ARG A 52 -1.88 13.83 -0.09
N ALA A 53 -1.50 13.14 -1.16
CA ALA A 53 -0.97 13.75 -2.37
C ALA A 53 -1.99 14.72 -3.01
N LEU A 54 -3.25 14.30 -3.13
CA LEU A 54 -4.32 15.16 -3.67
C LEU A 54 -4.58 16.40 -2.79
N ALA A 55 -4.51 16.26 -1.47
CA ALA A 55 -4.65 17.40 -0.56
C ALA A 55 -3.49 18.41 -0.72
N ILE A 56 -2.26 17.92 -0.88
CA ILE A 56 -1.08 18.75 -1.17
C ILE A 56 -1.27 19.49 -2.49
N LEU A 57 -1.67 18.79 -3.56
CA LEU A 57 -1.89 19.41 -4.88
C LEU A 57 -3.00 20.47 -4.83
N LYS A 58 -4.10 20.20 -4.12
CA LYS A 58 -5.20 21.16 -3.98
C LYS A 58 -4.79 22.41 -3.20
N LYS A 59 -3.98 22.26 -2.16
CA LYS A 59 -3.47 23.38 -1.37
C LYS A 59 -2.40 24.17 -2.14
N GLY A 60 -1.56 23.47 -2.90
CA GLY A 60 -0.35 24.03 -3.48
C GLY A 60 0.71 24.33 -2.41
N PHE A 61 1.90 24.72 -2.87
CA PHE A 61 2.96 25.25 -2.01
C PHE A 61 3.09 26.75 -2.27
N ASP A 62 3.20 27.54 -1.20
CA ASP A 62 3.70 28.90 -1.31
C ASP A 62 5.22 28.83 -1.44
N LEU A 63 5.69 28.90 -2.68
CA LEU A 63 7.12 28.84 -3.02
C LEU A 63 7.78 30.23 -2.97
N GLY A 64 7.10 31.24 -2.43
CA GLY A 64 7.57 32.62 -2.45
C GLY A 64 7.75 33.16 -3.87
N TYR A 65 7.03 32.57 -4.84
CA TYR A 65 7.12 32.98 -6.23
C TYR A 65 6.65 34.42 -6.37
N LYS A 66 7.54 35.26 -6.89
CA LYS A 66 7.22 36.62 -7.32
C LYS A 66 7.25 36.62 -8.84
N PRO A 67 6.15 37.00 -9.52
CA PRO A 67 6.15 37.06 -10.97
C PRO A 67 7.24 38.03 -11.46
N PRO A 68 8.12 37.63 -12.39
CA PRO A 68 9.09 38.53 -13.01
C PRO A 68 8.38 39.56 -13.88
N ALA A 69 9.07 40.66 -14.20
CA ALA A 69 8.50 41.73 -15.02
C ALA A 69 8.38 41.32 -16.50
N SER A 70 9.20 40.38 -16.96
CA SER A 70 9.15 39.84 -18.32
C SER A 70 9.59 38.37 -18.37
N ARG A 71 9.33 37.70 -19.49
CA ARG A 71 9.80 36.33 -19.76
C ARG A 71 11.33 36.26 -19.83
N ASP A 72 11.97 37.33 -20.30
CA ASP A 72 13.42 37.36 -20.52
C ASP A 72 14.18 37.36 -19.19
N GLU A 73 13.67 38.03 -18.15
CA GLU A 73 14.19 37.95 -16.77
C GLU A 73 14.17 36.53 -16.18
N LEU A 74 13.30 35.65 -16.68
CA LEU A 74 13.19 34.27 -16.23
C LEU A 74 14.27 33.37 -16.84
N HIS A 75 14.87 33.76 -17.96
CA HIS A 75 15.88 33.00 -18.70
C HIS A 75 17.32 33.30 -18.28
N GLU A 76 17.58 34.45 -17.64
CA GLU A 76 18.94 34.91 -17.28
C GLU A 76 19.44 34.46 -15.89
N ARG A 77 18.76 33.51 -15.22
CA ARG A 77 19.16 32.98 -13.91
C ARG A 77 19.97 31.70 -13.97
#